data_AF-A0A9W6N6B1-F1
#
_entry.id   AF-A0A9W6N6B1-F1
#
_cell.length_a   1.000
_cell.length_b   1.000
_cell.length_c   1.000
_cell.angle_alpha   90.00
_cell.angle_beta   90.00
_cell.angle_gamma   90.00
#
_symmetry.space_group_name_H-M   'P 1'
#
loop_
_entity.id
_entity.type
_entity.pdbx_description
1 polymer ?
#
loop_
_entity_poly.entity_id
_entity_poly.type
_entity_poly.pdbx_seq_one_letter_code
_entity_poly.pdbx_strand_id
1 'polypeptide(L)'
;MTPKHIWAIRQQLKTNAQVRDLAMFNCALDAKLRGCDLVKLRISDVAIGGSIRVRSTVIQQKTGRPVPFEITESARDALAAWLRLRGCRPDDWLFPSRSAPGPAYRNSSVCPAGR
;
A
#
# COMPACT_ATOMS: atom_id res chain seq x y z
N MET A 1 14.17 15.88 1.24
CA MET A 1 13.56 15.59 -0.07
C MET A 1 12.71 16.79 -0.45
N THR A 2 13.00 17.47 -1.57
CA THR A 2 12.26 18.69 -1.95
C THR A 2 10.88 18.34 -2.54
N PRO A 3 9.87 19.21 -2.43
CA PRO A 3 8.56 18.98 -3.07
C PRO A 3 8.66 18.70 -4.57
N LYS A 4 9.61 19.35 -5.25
CA LYS A 4 9.92 19.12 -6.68
C LYS A 4 10.40 17.69 -6.94
N HIS A 5 11.27 17.14 -6.10
CA HIS A 5 11.73 15.75 -6.24
C HIS A 5 10.60 14.74 -5.97
N ILE A 6 9.75 15.00 -4.97
CA ILE A 6 8.58 14.13 -4.68
C ILE A 6 7.65 14.08 -5.88
N TRP A 7 7.35 15.25 -6.47
CA TRP A 7 6.51 15.33 -7.65
C TRP A 7 7.13 14.59 -8.84
N ALA A 8 8.43 14.80 -9.11
CA ALA A 8 9.12 14.16 -10.23
C ALA A 8 9.09 12.63 -10.12
N ILE A 9 9.39 12.08 -8.94
CA ILE A 9 9.35 10.62 -8.71
C ILE A 9 7.91 10.10 -8.86
N ARG A 10 6.93 10.77 -8.25
CA ARG A 10 5.51 10.39 -8.37
C ARG A 10 5.06 10.38 -9.84
N GLN A 11 5.46 11.40 -10.61
CA GLN A 11 5.11 11.50 -12.02
C GLN A 11 5.77 10.39 -12.85
N GLN A 12 7.05 10.11 -12.61
CA GLN A 12 7.75 9.03 -13.31
C GLN A 12 7.13 7.66 -13.03
N LEU A 13 6.78 7.37 -11.77
CA LEU A 13 6.11 6.13 -11.38
C LEU A 13 4.73 5.99 -12.02
N LYS A 14 3.98 7.10 -12.15
CA LYS A 14 2.71 7.14 -12.87
C LYS A 14 2.88 6.87 -14.36
N THR A 15 3.83 7.54 -15.02
CA THR A 15 4.10 7.38 -16.46
C THR A 15 4.52 5.95 -16.80
N ASN A 16 5.31 5.31 -15.94
CA ASN A 16 5.79 3.94 -16.15
C ASN A 16 4.76 2.87 -15.77
N ALA A 17 3.53 3.25 -15.39
CA ALA A 17 2.48 2.35 -14.91
C ALA A 17 2.94 1.42 -13.76
N GLN A 18 3.90 1.86 -12.95
CA GLN A 18 4.44 1.07 -11.83
C GLN A 18 3.53 1.20 -10.61
N VAL A 19 2.31 0.65 -10.70
CA VAL A 19 1.24 0.81 -9.70
C VAL A 19 1.68 0.38 -8.30
N ARG A 20 2.41 -0.74 -8.21
CA ARG A 20 2.98 -1.23 -6.94
C ARG A 20 3.95 -0.22 -6.32
N ASP A 21 4.90 0.26 -7.10
CA ASP A 21 5.97 1.14 -6.60
C ASP A 21 5.40 2.54 -6.29
N LEU A 22 4.40 3.01 -7.04
CA LEU A 22 3.63 4.21 -6.74
C LEU A 22 2.88 4.10 -5.40
N ALA A 23 2.23 2.96 -5.15
CA ALA A 23 1.54 2.71 -3.88
C ALA A 23 2.53 2.66 -2.70
N MET A 24 3.65 1.94 -2.85
CA MET A 24 4.71 1.91 -1.82
C MET A 24 5.28 3.31 -1.56
N PHE A 25 5.52 4.10 -2.61
CA PHE A 25 6.07 5.45 -2.50
C PHE A 25 5.12 6.40 -1.77
N ASN A 26 3.84 6.41 -2.15
CA ASN A 26 2.85 7.26 -1.47
C ASN A 26 2.66 6.85 -0.01
N CYS A 27 2.62 5.55 0.30
CA CYS A 27 2.56 5.08 1.69
C CYS A 27 3.80 5.44 2.52
N ALA A 28 5.00 5.38 1.93
CA ALA A 28 6.24 5.75 2.63
C ALA A 28 6.28 7.24 2.97
N LEU A 29 5.67 8.09 2.14
CA LEU A 29 5.53 9.52 2.40
C LEU A 29 4.53 9.83 3.54
N ASP A 30 3.54 8.96 3.76
CA ASP A 30 2.31 9.33 4.47
C ASP A 30 2.35 9.34 6.00
N ALA A 31 3.42 8.89 6.64
CA ALA A 31 3.49 8.97 8.10
C ALA A 31 4.90 8.99 8.67
N LYS A 32 5.88 9.39 7.86
CA LYS A 32 7.30 9.12 8.15
C LYS A 32 7.53 7.62 8.42
N LEU A 33 6.77 6.75 7.73
CA LEU A 33 6.94 5.31 7.84
C LEU A 33 8.36 4.95 7.40
N ARG A 34 9.03 4.09 8.16
CA ARG A 34 10.32 3.55 7.72
C ARG A 34 10.04 2.48 6.68
N GLY A 35 10.96 2.31 5.72
CA GLY A 35 10.83 1.25 4.72
C GLY A 35 10.62 -0.15 5.33
N CYS A 36 11.18 -0.41 6.51
CA CYS A 36 10.99 -1.66 7.23
C CYS A 36 9.60 -1.84 7.87
N ASP A 37 8.89 -0.75 8.16
CA ASP A 37 7.52 -0.78 8.67
C ASP A 37 6.54 -1.08 7.51
N LEU A 38 6.84 -0.54 6.31
CA LEU A 38 6.02 -0.69 5.11
C LEU A 38 5.93 -2.14 4.59
N VAL A 39 7.04 -2.88 4.64
CA VAL A 39 7.08 -4.28 4.19
C VAL A 39 6.37 -5.27 5.13
N LYS A 40 6.03 -4.83 6.35
CA LYS A 40 5.29 -5.62 7.34
C LYS A 40 3.81 -5.26 7.43
N LEU A 41 3.32 -4.33 6.61
CA LEU A 41 1.88 -4.02 6.56
C LEU A 41 1.13 -5.17 5.89
N ARG A 42 -0.02 -5.55 6.48
CA ARG A 42 -0.98 -6.47 5.88
C ARG A 42 -2.10 -5.69 5.20
N ILE A 43 -2.84 -6.38 4.32
CA ILE A 43 -4.03 -5.80 3.68
C ILE A 43 -5.07 -5.41 4.74
N SER A 44 -5.25 -6.22 5.78
CA SER A 44 -6.18 -5.94 6.90
C SER A 44 -5.90 -4.62 7.65
N ASP A 45 -4.64 -4.19 7.66
CA ASP A 45 -4.22 -2.99 8.37
C ASP A 45 -4.68 -1.73 7.62
N VAL A 46 -4.73 -1.79 6.29
CA VAL A 46 -5.03 -0.64 5.42
C VAL A 46 -6.41 -0.70 4.78
N ALA A 47 -7.00 -1.89 4.62
CA ALA A 47 -8.26 -2.09 3.91
C ALA A 47 -9.20 -3.02 4.68
N ILE A 48 -10.48 -2.66 4.71
CA ILE A 48 -11.58 -3.48 5.23
C ILE A 48 -12.70 -3.49 4.20
N GLY A 49 -13.24 -4.68 3.90
CA GLY A 49 -14.43 -4.81 3.04
C GLY A 49 -14.28 -4.19 1.65
N GLY A 50 -13.05 -4.13 1.11
CA GLY A 50 -12.75 -3.53 -0.18
C GLY A 50 -12.48 -2.01 -0.14
N SER A 51 -12.64 -1.36 1.00
CA SER A 51 -12.40 0.08 1.18
C SER A 51 -11.10 0.34 1.93
N ILE A 52 -10.29 1.30 1.44
CA ILE A 52 -9.07 1.74 2.13
C ILE A 52 -9.45 2.66 3.29
N ARG A 53 -8.92 2.39 4.48
CA ARG A 53 -9.14 3.20 5.68
C ARG A 53 -8.48 4.57 5.53
N VAL A 54 -9.07 5.59 6.15
CA VAL A 54 -8.44 6.92 6.29
C VAL A 54 -7.34 6.89 7.34
N ARG A 55 -7.47 6.05 8.37
CA ARG A 55 -6.47 5.86 9.42
C ARG A 55 -6.12 4.40 9.56
N SER A 56 -4.84 4.11 9.69
CA SER A 56 -4.31 2.77 9.92
C SER A 56 -3.34 2.82 11.09
N THR A 57 -2.90 1.65 11.55
CA THR A 57 -1.95 1.52 12.66
C THR A 57 -0.80 0.65 12.22
N VAL A 58 0.43 1.14 12.44
CA VAL A 58 1.65 0.38 12.17
C VAL A 58 2.39 0.12 13.46
N ILE A 59 2.96 -1.06 13.62
CA ILE A 59 3.85 -1.34 14.76
C ILE A 59 5.23 -0.81 14.40
N GLN A 60 5.67 0.28 15.05
CA GLN A 60 7.00 0.81 14.82
C GLN A 60 8.06 -0.15 15.38
N GLN A 61 8.96 -0.63 14.53
CA GLN A 61 9.96 -1.62 14.96
C GLN A 61 10.89 -1.11 16.06
N LYS A 62 11.23 0.19 16.04
CA LYS A 62 12.16 0.78 17.02
C LYS A 62 11.58 0.79 18.43
N THR A 63 10.26 0.94 18.55
CA THR A 63 9.58 1.15 19.84
C THR A 63 8.69 -0.03 20.23
N GLY A 64 8.37 -0.92 19.28
CA GLY A 64 7.41 -2.01 19.45
C GLY A 64 5.97 -1.53 19.66
N ARG A 65 5.71 -0.22 19.52
CA ARG A 65 4.42 0.39 19.83
C ARG A 65 3.57 0.55 18.58
N PRO A 66 2.25 0.30 18.67
CA PRO A 66 1.32 0.67 17.61
C PRO A 66 1.25 2.20 17.52
N VAL A 67 1.51 2.73 16.33
CA VAL A 67 1.40 4.16 16.04
C VAL A 67 0.32 4.34 14.97
N PRO A 68 -0.76 5.08 15.28
CA PRO A 68 -1.76 5.41 14.28
C PRO A 68 -1.17 6.39 13.27
N PHE A 69 -1.53 6.21 12.01
CA PHE A 69 -1.19 7.12 10.94
C PHE A 69 -2.36 7.38 10.01
N GLU A 70 -2.29 8.49 9.29
CA GLU A 70 -3.28 8.87 8.29
C GLU A 70 -2.81 8.42 6.92
N ILE A 71 -3.75 7.86 6.15
CA ILE A 71 -3.56 7.52 4.74
C ILE A 71 -4.19 8.64 3.92
N THR A 72 -3.35 9.49 3.34
CA THR A 72 -3.76 10.55 2.43
C THR A 72 -4.52 9.99 1.26
N GLU A 73 -5.37 10.83 0.68
CA GLU A 73 -6.16 10.49 -0.50
C GLU A 73 -5.28 9.93 -1.63
N SER A 74 -4.13 10.55 -1.89
CA SER A 74 -3.19 10.09 -2.92
C SER A 74 -2.63 8.67 -2.68
N ALA A 75 -2.45 8.28 -1.43
CA ALA A 75 -2.05 6.92 -1.08
C ALA A 75 -3.24 5.95 -1.17
N ARG A 76 -4.44 6.37 -0.76
CA ARG A 76 -5.66 5.57 -0.90
C ARG A 76 -5.95 5.22 -2.35
N ASP A 77 -5.84 6.17 -3.26
CA ASP A 77 -6.05 5.92 -4.70
C ASP A 77 -5.04 4.94 -5.27
N ALA A 78 -3.75 5.13 -4.93
CA ALA A 78 -2.69 4.24 -5.38
C ALA A 78 -2.82 2.83 -4.79
N LEU A 79 -3.20 2.71 -3.51
CA LEU A 79 -3.48 1.43 -2.85
C LEU A 79 -4.69 0.74 -3.45
N ALA A 80 -5.77 1.47 -3.75
CA ALA A 80 -6.95 0.91 -4.39
C ALA A 80 -6.61 0.36 -5.78
N ALA A 81 -5.82 1.09 -6.58
CA ALA A 81 -5.34 0.61 -7.87
C ALA A 81 -4.47 -0.65 -7.73
N TRP A 82 -3.57 -0.67 -6.74
CA TRP A 82 -2.72 -1.84 -6.45
C TRP A 82 -3.52 -3.07 -6.03
N LEU A 83 -4.47 -2.91 -5.11
CA LEU A 83 -5.32 -4.02 -4.64
C LEU A 83 -6.26 -4.54 -5.73
N ARG A 84 -6.69 -3.70 -6.67
CA ARG A 84 -7.46 -4.15 -7.84
C ARG A 84 -6.66 -5.07 -8.76
N LEU A 85 -5.36 -4.79 -8.94
CA LEU A 85 -4.49 -5.60 -9.80
C LEU A 85 -4.05 -6.93 -9.16
N ARG A 86 -3.93 -6.94 -7.82
CA ARG A 86 -3.42 -8.09 -7.06
C ARG A 86 -4.51 -8.98 -6.47
N GLY A 87 -5.67 -8.41 -6.15
CA GLY A 87 -6.67 -9.01 -5.28
C GLY A 87 -6.47 -8.65 -3.81
N CYS A 88 -7.57 -8.73 -3.04
CA CYS A 88 -7.60 -8.34 -1.63
C CYS A 88 -7.85 -9.57 -0.74
N ARG A 89 -6.78 -10.26 -0.33
CA ARG A 89 -6.84 -11.24 0.76
C ARG A 89 -6.37 -10.56 2.06
N PRO A 90 -7.21 -10.47 3.10
CA PRO A 90 -6.89 -9.65 4.27
C PRO A 90 -5.63 -10.12 5.03
N ASP A 91 -5.33 -11.42 5.04
CA ASP A 91 -4.15 -11.97 5.72
C ASP A 91 -2.84 -11.79 4.93
N ASP A 92 -2.92 -11.43 3.65
CA ASP A 92 -1.71 -11.28 2.82
C ASP A 92 -0.97 -9.98 3.13
N TRP A 93 0.35 -10.04 3.00
CA TRP A 93 1.23 -8.86 3.03
C TRP A 93 0.80 -7.85 1.97
N LEU A 94 0.72 -6.57 2.30
CA LEU A 94 0.34 -5.50 1.38
C LEU A 94 1.31 -5.41 0.18
N PHE A 95 2.60 -5.61 0.43
CA PHE A 95 3.66 -5.58 -0.57
C PHE A 95 4.54 -6.84 -0.50
N PRO A 96 4.24 -7.89 -1.27
CA PRO A 96 5.03 -9.14 -1.27
C PRO A 96 6.40 -8.92 -1.91
N SER A 97 7.41 -9.72 -1.54
CA SER A 97 8.73 -9.65 -2.18
C SER A 97 8.65 -9.90 -3.71
N ARG A 98 9.58 -9.31 -4.47
CA ARG A 98 9.67 -9.51 -5.94
C ARG A 98 10.06 -10.96 -6.31
N SER A 99 10.63 -11.71 -5.36
CA SER A 99 11.25 -13.02 -5.59
C SER A 99 10.37 -14.24 -5.29
N ALA A 100 9.11 -14.05 -4.90
CA ALA A 100 8.22 -15.19 -4.65
C ALA A 100 7.38 -15.49 -5.90
N PRO A 101 7.58 -16.63 -6.58
CA PRO A 101 6.52 -17.22 -7.38
C PRO A 101 5.48 -17.80 -6.39
N GLY A 102 4.66 -16.91 -5.82
CA GLY A 102 3.43 -17.32 -5.13
C GLY A 102 2.44 -17.89 -6.15
N PRO A 103 1.50 -18.75 -5.72
CA PRO A 103 0.76 -19.64 -6.60
C PRO A 103 0.09 -18.82 -7.70
N ALA A 104 0.23 -19.32 -8.92
CA ALA A 104 -0.24 -18.74 -10.16
C ALA A 104 -1.36 -17.70 -9.98
N TYR A 105 -1.10 -16.50 -10.50
CA TYR A 105 -2.07 -15.49 -10.89
C TYR A 105 -3.21 -16.14 -11.71
N ARG A 106 -4.16 -16.79 -11.03
CA ARG A 106 -5.31 -17.43 -11.65
C ARG A 106 -6.54 -17.16 -10.79
N ASN A 107 -7.48 -16.49 -11.44
CA ASN A 107 -8.84 -16.16 -11.02
C ASN A 107 -9.00 -15.13 -9.90
N SER A 108 -9.19 -13.89 -10.36
CA SER A 108 -10.53 -13.27 -10.34
C SER A 108 -11.37 -13.56 -9.10
N SER A 109 -11.10 -12.83 -8.03
CA SER A 109 -12.15 -12.39 -7.12
C SER A 109 -11.99 -10.89 -6.98
N VAL A 110 -12.64 -10.17 -7.90
CA VAL A 110 -12.95 -8.75 -7.76
C VAL A 110 -13.58 -8.59 -6.40
N CYS A 111 -12.92 -7.84 -5.52
CA CYS A 111 -13.49 -7.48 -4.24
C CYS A 111 -14.76 -6.68 -4.56
N PRO A 112 -15.97 -7.18 -4.24
CA PRO A 112 -17.18 -6.42 -4.52
C PRO A 112 -17.07 -5.13 -3.70
N ALA A 113 -17.26 -3.99 -4.36
CA ALA A 113 -17.47 -2.74 -3.68
C ALA A 113 -18.67 -2.96 -2.74
N GLY A 114 -18.42 -2.88 -1.43
CA GLY A 114 -19.46 -3.03 -0.41
C GLY A 114 -20.63 -2.11 -0.73
N ARG A 115 -21.83 -2.70 -0.71
CA ARG A 115 -23.14 -2.03 -0.84
C ARG A 115 -23.33 -0.98 0.24
#